data_AF-W7XDP5-F1
#
_entry.id   AF-W7XDP5-F1
#
_cell.length_a   1.000
_cell.length_b   1.000
_cell.length_c   1.000
_cell.angle_alpha   90.00
_cell.angle_beta   90.00
_cell.angle_gamma   90.00
#
_symmetry.space_group_name_H-M   'P 1'
#
loop_
_entity.id
_entity.type
_entity.pdbx_description
1 polymer ?
#
loop_
_entity_poly.entity_id
_entity_poly.type
_entity_poly.pdbx_seq_one_letter_code
_entity_poly.pdbx_strand_id
1 'polypeptide(L)'
;MVLRVQKIPQQVIQNDYIYIERVSNKQLFLNLENFLLKKPKYQKNKQNKLDQRFQMHTILKKIKKLDQFSEQFNFFIQKRSKQKQTLAGGIFSLTICIVSMCYLGYLLFLYFGNRLLPKITTQTYISTSYQELKTNVNMFGFSLMLPGGITLDQLQQKTGKQYITFLLQHSVYQQNQMVRTQIPIYNCQDPMFLGLLCIDLQNQSDSIKTLFQNPTDLSQSFYHLTVSPCQGLSNCATPQEIYDLIFQDSVAFIIKIKINQFNYITQQFEETYKFDYLQFDDSLSIQVQYVLRQSKNIINQGLIFQNTDTIYNVQNFQRITTYFISISH
;
A
#
# COMPACT_ATOMS: atom_id res chain seq x y z
N MET A 1 -6.76 2.79 -18.08
CA MET A 1 -8.12 3.02 -18.61
C MET A 1 -8.16 4.42 -19.21
N VAL A 2 -8.77 4.62 -20.39
CA VAL A 2 -8.93 5.92 -21.04
C VAL A 2 -10.42 6.23 -21.15
N LEU A 3 -10.87 7.29 -20.49
CA LEU A 3 -12.22 7.86 -20.60
C LEU A 3 -12.26 8.90 -21.70
N ARG A 4 -13.35 8.96 -22.48
CA ARG A 4 -13.64 10.07 -23.39
C ARG A 4 -15.10 10.50 -23.26
N VAL A 5 -15.33 11.81 -23.13
CA VAL A 5 -16.63 12.43 -22.92
C VAL A 5 -16.93 13.44 -24.04
N GLN A 6 -18.19 13.56 -24.46
CA GLN A 6 -18.65 14.56 -25.44
C GLN A 6 -19.69 15.53 -24.84
N LYS A 7 -19.75 16.74 -25.42
CA LYS A 7 -20.19 18.03 -24.85
C LYS A 7 -21.72 18.30 -24.80
N ILE A 8 -22.15 19.15 -23.85
CA ILE A 8 -23.34 20.05 -23.94
C ILE A 8 -23.04 21.35 -23.10
N PRO A 9 -23.27 22.63 -23.53
CA PRO A 9 -22.79 23.93 -22.91
C PRO A 9 -23.77 24.73 -21.98
N GLN A 10 -23.43 25.63 -21.02
CA GLN A 10 -22.15 26.09 -20.35
C GLN A 10 -22.33 26.89 -18.99
N GLN A 11 -21.54 26.71 -17.87
CA GLN A 11 -20.87 27.73 -16.95
C GLN A 11 -20.51 27.38 -15.43
N VAL A 12 -19.20 27.24 -15.14
CA VAL A 12 -18.27 27.67 -14.00
C VAL A 12 -18.74 28.20 -12.60
N ILE A 13 -18.08 27.76 -11.47
CA ILE A 13 -17.54 28.58 -10.31
C ILE A 13 -16.61 27.75 -9.33
N GLN A 14 -15.86 28.42 -8.42
CA GLN A 14 -14.61 27.96 -7.72
C GLN A 14 -14.68 27.44 -6.24
N ASN A 15 -13.68 26.58 -5.91
CA ASN A 15 -12.84 26.43 -4.69
C ASN A 15 -13.41 26.38 -3.24
N ASP A 16 -12.92 25.41 -2.43
CA ASP A 16 -11.90 25.68 -1.37
C ASP A 16 -11.40 24.40 -0.64
N TYR A 17 -10.25 24.49 0.05
CA TYR A 17 -9.58 23.37 0.75
C TYR A 17 -9.46 23.60 2.28
N ILE A 18 -9.48 22.51 3.07
CA ILE A 18 -9.27 22.55 4.54
C ILE A 18 -8.08 21.65 4.94
N TYR A 19 -7.16 22.20 5.73
CA TYR A 19 -6.06 21.48 6.39
C TYR A 19 -6.50 20.99 7.78
N ILE A 20 -5.93 19.86 8.25
CA ILE A 20 -6.09 19.39 9.64
C ILE A 20 -4.71 19.12 10.26
N GLU A 21 -4.51 19.64 11.46
CA GLU A 21 -3.25 19.61 12.21
C GLU A 21 -2.94 18.26 12.89
N ARG A 22 -1.69 18.14 13.34
CA ARG A 22 -1.08 16.94 13.91
C ARG A 22 -1.07 17.00 15.44
N VAL A 23 -1.84 16.13 16.09
CA VAL A 23 -1.82 16.02 17.56
C VAL A 23 -0.59 15.23 18.04
N SER A 24 0.22 15.85 18.89
CA SER A 24 1.41 15.26 19.51
C SER A 24 1.08 14.74 20.91
N ASN A 25 1.19 13.42 21.14
CA ASN A 25 0.73 12.81 22.39
C ASN A 25 1.89 12.52 23.36
N LYS A 26 2.08 13.41 24.34
CA LYS A 26 3.25 13.48 25.25
C LYS A 26 3.03 12.73 26.59
N GLN A 27 2.33 11.59 26.58
CA GLN A 27 1.86 10.90 27.79
C GLN A 27 2.64 9.63 28.19
N LEU A 28 3.70 9.25 27.47
CA LEU A 28 4.40 7.96 27.70
C LEU A 28 5.53 8.00 28.75
N PHE A 29 5.84 9.16 29.34
CA PHE A 29 7.01 9.35 30.22
C PHE A 29 6.71 9.36 31.74
N LEU A 30 5.45 9.33 32.17
CA LEU A 30 5.09 9.51 33.60
C LEU A 30 4.94 8.21 34.41
N ASN A 31 5.00 7.03 33.78
CA ASN A 31 4.77 5.74 34.45
C ASN A 31 6.04 4.94 34.82
N LEU A 32 7.24 5.46 34.54
CA LEU A 32 8.51 4.75 34.80
C LEU A 32 9.14 5.02 36.18
N GLU A 33 8.88 6.17 36.81
CA GLU A 33 9.47 6.50 38.12
C GLU A 33 8.90 5.67 39.28
N ASN A 34 7.62 5.30 39.21
CA ASN A 34 6.93 4.58 40.29
C ASN A 34 7.33 3.08 40.44
N PHE A 35 8.11 2.52 39.50
CA PHE A 35 8.53 1.12 39.57
C PHE A 35 9.92 0.91 40.23
N LEU A 36 10.76 1.95 40.28
CA LEU A 36 12.18 1.82 40.67
C LEU A 36 12.47 2.04 42.18
N LEU A 37 11.49 2.42 42.99
CA LEU A 37 11.69 2.82 44.39
C LEU A 37 11.09 1.88 45.46
N LYS A 38 11.07 0.56 45.19
CA LYS A 38 10.70 -0.46 46.21
C LYS A 38 11.93 -1.17 46.79
N LYS A 39 12.53 -0.60 47.85
CA LYS A 39 13.65 -1.22 48.59
C LYS A 39 13.17 -2.47 49.35
N PRO A 40 13.76 -3.67 49.15
CA PRO A 40 13.45 -4.84 49.96
C PRO A 40 14.08 -4.75 51.35
N LYS A 41 13.35 -5.20 52.39
CA LYS A 41 13.88 -5.33 53.76
C LYS A 41 14.77 -6.58 53.86
N TYR A 42 16.01 -6.39 54.31
CA TYR A 42 17.01 -7.46 54.39
C TYR A 42 16.99 -8.11 55.78
N GLN A 43 16.50 -9.35 55.90
CA GLN A 43 16.61 -10.14 57.14
C GLN A 43 17.97 -10.84 57.21
N LYS A 44 18.57 -10.80 58.40
CA LYS A 44 20.00 -11.10 58.64
C LYS A 44 20.15 -12.49 59.25
N ASN A 45 20.25 -13.53 58.43
CA ASN A 45 20.44 -14.91 58.91
C ASN A 45 21.92 -15.33 58.88
N LYS A 46 22.45 -15.83 60.00
CA LYS A 46 23.91 -15.89 60.28
C LYS A 46 24.40 -17.32 60.57
N GLN A 47 24.16 -18.28 59.66
CA GLN A 47 24.58 -19.68 59.88
C GLN A 47 25.15 -20.47 58.68
N ASN A 48 25.11 -19.96 57.44
CA ASN A 48 25.69 -20.65 56.25
C ASN A 48 27.04 -20.08 55.76
N LYS A 49 27.88 -19.58 56.67
CA LYS A 49 29.03 -18.71 56.28
C LYS A 49 30.31 -19.43 55.84
N LEU A 50 30.40 -20.76 55.96
CA LEU A 50 31.61 -21.53 55.58
C LEU A 50 31.50 -22.17 54.19
N ASP A 51 30.42 -22.90 53.89
CA ASP A 51 30.24 -23.53 52.56
C ASP A 51 30.03 -22.48 51.46
N GLN A 52 29.35 -21.38 51.76
CA GLN A 52 29.27 -20.23 50.85
C GLN A 52 30.65 -19.66 50.52
N ARG A 53 31.64 -19.73 51.43
CA ARG A 53 33.02 -19.27 51.15
C ARG A 53 33.76 -20.24 50.21
N PHE A 54 33.58 -21.55 50.36
CA PHE A 54 34.18 -22.54 49.46
C PHE A 54 33.58 -22.49 48.05
N GLN A 55 32.25 -22.37 47.94
CA GLN A 55 31.59 -22.15 46.65
C GLN A 55 32.02 -20.82 46.03
N MET A 56 32.03 -19.71 46.79
CA MET A 56 32.52 -18.42 46.31
C MET A 56 33.97 -18.49 45.83
N HIS A 57 34.90 -19.13 46.55
CA HIS A 57 36.29 -19.25 46.07
C HIS A 57 36.40 -20.00 44.74
N THR A 58 35.54 -20.98 44.50
CA THR A 58 35.49 -21.75 43.25
C THR A 58 34.89 -20.93 42.11
N ILE A 59 33.82 -20.17 42.40
CA ILE A 59 33.17 -19.24 41.45
C ILE A 59 34.13 -18.10 41.08
N LEU A 60 34.80 -17.47 42.05
CA LEU A 60 35.78 -16.40 41.84
C LEU A 60 36.98 -16.86 40.99
N LYS A 61 37.45 -18.11 41.18
CA LYS A 61 38.48 -18.71 40.31
C LYS A 61 37.98 -18.95 38.87
N LYS A 62 36.68 -19.22 38.66
CA LYS A 62 36.07 -19.31 37.32
C LYS A 62 35.90 -17.93 36.68
N ILE A 63 35.38 -16.94 37.43
CA ILE A 63 35.22 -15.54 36.97
C ILE A 63 36.57 -14.96 36.53
N LYS A 64 37.64 -15.18 37.30
CA LYS A 64 39.00 -14.73 36.92
C LYS A 64 39.47 -15.28 35.57
N LYS A 65 39.07 -16.50 35.19
CA LYS A 65 39.39 -17.09 33.87
C LYS A 65 38.58 -16.52 32.71
N LEU A 66 37.50 -15.78 32.98
CA LEU A 66 36.63 -15.15 31.99
C LEU A 66 37.04 -13.69 31.69
N ASP A 67 38.16 -13.21 32.25
CA ASP A 67 38.73 -11.90 31.94
C ASP A 67 39.29 -11.85 30.51
N GLN A 68 38.44 -11.44 29.56
CA GLN A 68 38.79 -11.29 28.14
C GLN A 68 39.62 -10.03 27.86
N PHE A 69 39.70 -9.10 28.81
CA PHE A 69 40.48 -7.85 28.67
C PHE A 69 41.89 -7.95 29.28
N SER A 70 42.34 -9.16 29.63
CA SER A 70 43.67 -9.36 30.20
C SER A 70 44.80 -9.15 29.18
N GLU A 71 45.56 -8.07 29.36
CA GLU A 71 46.73 -7.76 28.51
C GLU A 71 47.81 -8.85 28.56
N GLN A 72 48.46 -9.07 27.41
CA GLN A 72 49.63 -9.93 27.30
C GLN A 72 50.89 -9.16 27.74
N PHE A 73 51.22 -9.23 29.03
CA PHE A 73 52.49 -8.71 29.54
C PHE A 73 53.67 -9.59 29.12
N ASN A 74 54.29 -9.24 27.99
CA ASN A 74 55.55 -9.84 27.55
C ASN A 74 56.74 -9.21 28.29
N PHE A 75 57.13 -9.80 29.41
CA PHE A 75 58.48 -9.64 29.96
C PHE A 75 59.42 -10.68 29.34
N PHE A 76 60.67 -10.29 29.05
CA PHE A 76 61.73 -11.14 28.48
C PHE A 76 62.25 -12.19 29.49
N ILE A 77 61.37 -13.06 29.97
CA ILE A 77 61.69 -14.15 30.88
C ILE A 77 61.27 -15.46 30.21
N GLN A 78 62.25 -16.33 29.95
CA GLN A 78 62.01 -17.65 29.36
C GLN A 78 61.21 -18.55 30.32
N LYS A 79 59.86 -18.51 30.22
CA LYS A 79 58.92 -19.65 30.21
C LYS A 79 57.47 -19.20 30.47
N ARG A 80 56.63 -19.36 29.44
CA ARG A 80 55.16 -19.29 29.44
C ARG A 80 54.54 -17.95 29.90
N SER A 81 54.07 -17.17 28.92
CA SER A 81 53.23 -15.99 29.10
C SER A 81 51.99 -16.31 29.94
N LYS A 82 52.00 -15.85 31.20
CA LYS A 82 50.81 -15.85 32.07
C LYS A 82 50.12 -14.50 31.90
N GLN A 83 49.03 -14.45 31.14
CA GLN A 83 48.12 -13.30 31.12
C GLN A 83 47.78 -12.89 32.56
N LYS A 84 47.92 -11.61 32.88
CA LYS A 84 47.53 -11.07 34.20
C LYS A 84 46.00 -10.92 34.25
N GLN A 85 45.32 -12.05 34.32
CA GLN A 85 43.87 -12.08 34.57
C GLN A 85 43.58 -11.42 35.92
N THR A 86 42.62 -10.50 35.93
CA THR A 86 42.19 -9.73 37.09
C THR A 86 40.77 -10.13 37.49
N LEU A 87 40.48 -9.99 38.79
CA LEU A 87 39.12 -10.29 39.29
C LEU A 87 38.13 -9.21 38.82
N ALA A 88 38.58 -7.95 38.75
CA ALA A 88 37.82 -6.83 38.21
C ALA A 88 37.48 -7.01 36.72
N GLY A 89 38.48 -7.32 35.87
CA GLY A 89 38.28 -7.58 34.44
C GLY A 89 37.29 -8.74 34.19
N GLY A 90 37.40 -9.84 34.95
CA GLY A 90 36.43 -10.93 34.89
C GLY A 90 35.00 -10.53 35.25
N ILE A 91 34.81 -9.62 36.22
CA ILE A 91 33.48 -9.06 36.55
C ILE A 91 32.97 -8.17 35.40
N PHE A 92 33.82 -7.31 34.83
CA PHE A 92 33.45 -6.45 33.71
C PHE A 92 33.10 -7.26 32.45
N SER A 93 33.92 -8.25 32.06
CA SER A 93 33.61 -9.17 30.95
C SER A 93 32.29 -9.91 31.17
N LEU A 94 32.03 -10.41 32.38
CA LEU A 94 30.76 -11.06 32.70
C LEU A 94 29.58 -10.09 32.61
N THR A 95 29.74 -8.85 33.09
CA THR A 95 28.69 -7.82 33.05
C THR A 95 28.35 -7.44 31.61
N ILE A 96 29.36 -7.19 30.78
CA ILE A 96 29.20 -6.89 29.35
C ILE A 96 28.51 -8.05 28.65
N CYS A 97 28.92 -9.31 28.90
CA CYS A 97 28.30 -10.48 28.32
C CYS A 97 26.80 -10.59 28.68
N ILE A 98 26.44 -10.38 29.96
CA ILE A 98 25.05 -10.39 30.42
C ILE A 98 24.24 -9.27 29.75
N VAL A 99 24.77 -8.03 29.74
CA VAL A 99 24.10 -6.90 29.09
C VAL A 99 23.90 -7.15 27.59
N SER A 100 24.90 -7.68 26.90
CA SER A 100 24.80 -8.07 25.48
C SER A 100 23.76 -9.17 25.24
N MET A 101 23.71 -10.21 26.09
CA MET A 101 22.70 -11.28 25.97
C MET A 101 21.29 -10.77 26.26
N CYS A 102 21.10 -9.93 27.29
CA CYS A 102 19.81 -9.31 27.58
C CYS A 102 19.35 -8.38 26.44
N TYR A 103 20.27 -7.59 25.88
CA TYR A 103 19.96 -6.72 24.74
C TYR A 103 19.63 -7.51 23.47
N LEU A 104 20.37 -8.59 23.18
CA LEU A 104 20.07 -9.50 22.08
C LEU A 104 18.70 -10.17 22.27
N GLY A 105 18.38 -10.65 23.47
CA GLY A 105 17.07 -11.22 23.81
C GLY A 105 15.93 -10.21 23.65
N TYR A 106 16.15 -8.96 24.04
CA TYR A 106 15.21 -7.85 23.81
C TYR A 106 14.99 -7.57 22.32
N LEU A 107 16.05 -7.52 21.51
CA LEU A 107 15.95 -7.36 20.06
C LEU A 107 15.22 -8.53 19.39
N LEU A 108 15.49 -9.78 19.80
CA LEU A 108 14.77 -10.96 19.31
C LEU A 108 13.29 -10.92 19.71
N PHE A 109 12.96 -10.49 20.92
CA PHE A 109 11.57 -10.29 21.35
C PHE A 109 10.84 -9.22 20.52
N LEU A 110 11.49 -8.08 20.21
CA LEU A 110 10.90 -7.09 19.29
C LEU A 110 10.77 -7.61 17.86
N TYR A 111 11.73 -8.41 17.38
CA TYR A 111 11.71 -9.00 16.05
C TYR A 111 10.55 -10.00 15.90
N PHE A 112 10.48 -11.03 16.75
CA PHE A 112 9.40 -12.01 16.73
C PHE A 112 8.03 -11.42 17.12
N GLY A 113 8.01 -10.32 17.86
CA GLY A 113 6.79 -9.56 18.16
C GLY A 113 6.32 -8.63 17.03
N ASN A 114 6.94 -8.67 15.84
CA ASN A 114 6.67 -7.78 14.69
C ASN A 114 6.75 -6.27 15.03
N ARG A 115 7.55 -5.90 16.04
CA ARG A 115 7.69 -4.50 16.51
C ARG A 115 8.85 -3.75 15.86
N LEU A 116 9.68 -4.46 15.08
CA LEU A 116 10.65 -3.84 14.18
C LEU A 116 9.99 -3.63 12.82
N LEU A 117 9.91 -2.38 12.36
CA LEU A 117 9.46 -2.11 10.99
C LEU A 117 10.45 -2.80 10.03
N PRO A 118 9.96 -3.58 9.03
CA PRO A 118 10.84 -4.08 7.99
C PRO A 118 11.46 -2.91 7.25
N LYS A 119 12.76 -2.98 6.92
CA LYS A 119 13.43 -1.95 6.13
C LYS A 119 12.99 -2.08 4.67
N ILE A 120 11.87 -1.45 4.32
CA ILE A 120 11.38 -1.40 2.94
C ILE A 120 12.30 -0.49 2.14
N THR A 121 13.07 -1.05 1.22
CA THR A 121 13.72 -0.28 0.16
C THR A 121 12.78 -0.22 -1.04
N THR A 122 11.85 0.74 -1.05
CA THR A 122 11.01 1.02 -2.22
C THR A 122 11.88 1.59 -3.34
N GLN A 123 12.32 0.72 -4.26
CA GLN A 123 13.04 1.13 -5.45
C GLN A 123 12.05 1.32 -6.60
N THR A 124 11.74 2.58 -6.93
CA THR A 124 10.96 2.91 -8.12
C THR A 124 11.87 2.90 -9.34
N TYR A 125 11.61 2.02 -10.30
CA TYR A 125 12.35 1.94 -11.56
C TYR A 125 11.41 2.17 -12.74
N ILE A 126 11.85 2.95 -13.74
CA ILE A 126 11.12 3.09 -15.01
C ILE A 126 11.49 1.88 -15.87
N SER A 127 10.57 0.93 -16.01
CA SER A 127 10.79 -0.28 -16.80
C SER A 127 10.98 0.05 -18.27
N THR A 128 12.09 -0.40 -18.86
CA THR A 128 12.31 -0.43 -20.30
C THR A 128 11.90 -1.75 -20.95
N SER A 129 11.55 -2.77 -20.14
CA SER A 129 11.07 -4.07 -20.60
C SER A 129 9.54 -4.12 -20.70
N TYR A 130 9.04 -5.08 -21.48
CA TYR A 130 7.63 -5.47 -21.53
C TYR A 130 7.04 -5.63 -20.13
N GLN A 131 5.85 -5.06 -19.91
CA GLN A 131 5.09 -5.18 -18.68
C GLN A 131 3.73 -5.79 -18.99
N GLU A 132 3.30 -6.76 -18.18
CA GLU A 132 1.94 -7.31 -18.21
C GLU A 132 1.26 -7.25 -16.85
N LEU A 133 -0.06 -7.07 -16.88
CA LEU A 133 -0.97 -7.09 -15.74
C LEU A 133 -2.20 -7.92 -16.12
N LYS A 134 -2.30 -9.12 -15.56
CA LYS A 134 -3.45 -10.02 -15.74
C LYS A 134 -4.54 -9.67 -14.74
N THR A 135 -5.73 -9.35 -15.24
CA THR A 135 -6.88 -8.94 -14.45
C THR A 135 -7.95 -10.04 -14.45
N ASN A 136 -7.93 -10.87 -13.40
CA ASN A 136 -8.86 -11.99 -13.22
C ASN A 136 -10.10 -11.63 -12.38
N VAL A 137 -10.14 -10.41 -11.84
CA VAL A 137 -11.17 -9.89 -10.92
C VAL A 137 -11.49 -8.46 -11.31
N ASN A 138 -12.70 -7.98 -11.00
CA ASN A 138 -13.12 -6.60 -11.20
C ASN A 138 -12.12 -5.62 -10.54
N MET A 139 -11.28 -4.98 -11.36
CA MET A 139 -10.32 -3.96 -10.92
C MET A 139 -10.92 -2.54 -10.96
N PHE A 140 -11.94 -2.33 -11.80
CA PHE A 140 -12.57 -1.04 -12.05
C PHE A 140 -14.08 -1.16 -11.82
N GLY A 141 -14.64 -0.23 -11.07
CA GLY A 141 -16.07 0.05 -11.03
C GLY A 141 -16.31 1.53 -11.30
N PHE A 142 -17.36 1.87 -12.03
CA PHE A 142 -17.68 3.26 -12.38
C PHE A 142 -19.19 3.51 -12.40
N SER A 143 -19.60 4.76 -12.16
CA SER A 143 -21.00 5.18 -12.25
C SER A 143 -21.10 6.71 -12.27
N LEU A 144 -22.28 7.24 -12.57
CA LEU A 144 -22.61 8.63 -12.26
C LEU A 144 -23.35 8.67 -10.91
N MET A 145 -22.81 9.44 -9.97
CA MET A 145 -23.46 9.73 -8.69
C MET A 145 -24.23 11.04 -8.80
N LEU A 146 -25.48 11.00 -8.36
CA LEU A 146 -26.44 12.09 -8.41
C LEU A 146 -26.66 12.68 -7.01
N PRO A 147 -27.25 13.89 -6.89
CA PRO A 147 -27.60 14.50 -5.61
C PRO A 147 -28.46 13.57 -4.74
N GLY A 148 -28.21 13.60 -3.44
CA GLY A 148 -28.83 12.66 -2.49
C GLY A 148 -28.23 11.25 -2.50
N GLY A 149 -27.16 11.00 -3.26
CA GLY A 149 -26.44 9.71 -3.27
C GLY A 149 -27.10 8.62 -4.11
N ILE A 150 -28.02 9.00 -4.99
CA ILE A 150 -28.69 8.10 -5.94
C ILE A 150 -27.72 7.78 -7.08
N THR A 151 -27.68 6.53 -7.55
CA THR A 151 -26.89 6.17 -8.72
C THR A 151 -27.71 6.34 -10.00
N LEU A 152 -27.04 6.57 -11.15
CA LEU A 152 -27.72 6.65 -12.44
C LEU A 152 -28.63 5.44 -12.70
N ASP A 153 -28.17 4.23 -12.39
CA ASP A 153 -28.95 3.01 -12.64
C ASP A 153 -30.27 2.99 -11.85
N GLN A 154 -30.27 3.50 -10.61
CA GLN A 154 -31.49 3.69 -9.81
C GLN A 154 -32.44 4.74 -10.41
N LEU A 155 -31.91 5.86 -10.94
CA LEU A 155 -32.73 6.86 -11.62
C LEU A 155 -33.37 6.30 -12.90
N GLN A 156 -32.59 5.56 -13.70
CA GLN A 156 -33.07 4.97 -14.95
C GLN A 156 -34.14 3.89 -14.69
N GLN A 157 -33.97 3.07 -13.65
CA GLN A 157 -35.00 2.13 -13.21
C GLN A 157 -36.26 2.82 -12.69
N LYS A 158 -36.13 3.94 -11.96
CA LYS A 158 -37.27 4.70 -11.41
C LYS A 158 -38.08 5.46 -12.48
N THR A 159 -37.42 5.98 -13.51
CA THR A 159 -38.05 6.79 -14.57
C THR A 159 -38.40 6.01 -15.83
N GLY A 160 -37.81 4.83 -16.02
CA GLY A 160 -37.87 4.06 -17.27
C GLY A 160 -37.04 4.65 -18.42
N LYS A 161 -36.41 5.81 -18.21
CA LYS A 161 -35.62 6.54 -19.22
C LYS A 161 -34.13 6.24 -19.10
N GLN A 162 -33.41 6.26 -20.21
CA GLN A 162 -31.94 6.25 -20.23
C GLN A 162 -31.38 7.65 -20.51
N TYR A 163 -30.40 8.08 -19.73
CA TYR A 163 -29.81 9.42 -19.84
C TYR A 163 -28.40 9.37 -20.43
N ILE A 164 -27.61 8.36 -20.03
CA ILE A 164 -26.20 8.20 -20.43
C ILE A 164 -25.96 6.77 -20.88
N THR A 165 -25.15 6.64 -21.92
CA THR A 165 -24.66 5.38 -22.47
C THR A 165 -23.18 5.20 -22.13
N PHE A 166 -22.82 3.98 -21.73
CA PHE A 166 -21.45 3.58 -21.43
C PHE A 166 -21.00 2.56 -22.47
N LEU A 167 -19.97 2.89 -23.26
CA LEU A 167 -19.38 1.99 -24.24
C LEU A 167 -17.95 1.63 -23.82
N LEU A 168 -17.76 0.39 -23.36
CA LEU A 168 -16.47 -0.13 -22.95
C LEU A 168 -15.82 -0.98 -24.06
N GLN A 169 -14.54 -0.73 -24.33
CA GLN A 169 -13.77 -1.42 -25.36
C GLN A 169 -12.37 -1.79 -24.85
N HIS A 170 -11.91 -3.00 -25.12
CA HIS A 170 -10.50 -3.34 -25.07
C HIS A 170 -9.83 -2.80 -26.33
N SER A 171 -8.88 -1.89 -26.18
CA SER A 171 -8.10 -1.34 -27.28
C SER A 171 -6.69 -1.92 -27.24
N VAL A 172 -6.25 -2.54 -28.34
CA VAL A 172 -4.87 -3.00 -28.53
C VAL A 172 -4.25 -2.15 -29.62
N TYR A 173 -3.12 -1.51 -29.30
CA TYR A 173 -2.29 -0.80 -30.26
C TYR A 173 -1.04 -1.62 -30.55
N GLN A 174 -0.89 -2.08 -31.79
CA GLN A 174 0.24 -2.88 -32.29
C GLN A 174 0.51 -2.51 -33.75
N GLN A 175 1.78 -2.43 -34.15
CA GLN A 175 2.19 -2.20 -35.54
C GLN A 175 1.47 -1.01 -36.23
N ASN A 176 1.32 0.10 -35.49
CA ASN A 176 0.62 1.31 -35.95
C ASN A 176 -0.89 1.14 -36.27
N GLN A 177 -1.50 0.04 -35.82
CA GLN A 177 -2.94 -0.23 -35.92
C GLN A 177 -3.58 -0.27 -34.54
N MET A 178 -4.85 0.14 -34.44
CA MET A 178 -5.65 0.04 -33.21
C MET A 178 -6.83 -0.89 -33.43
N VAL A 179 -6.80 -2.07 -32.82
CA VAL A 179 -7.92 -3.01 -32.79
C VAL A 179 -8.76 -2.71 -31.54
N ARG A 180 -10.09 -2.64 -31.70
CA ARG A 180 -11.03 -2.42 -30.59
C ARG A 180 -12.06 -3.54 -30.51
N THR A 181 -12.17 -4.17 -29.35
CA THR A 181 -13.16 -5.20 -29.05
C THR A 181 -14.10 -4.67 -27.96
N GLN A 182 -15.41 -4.66 -28.20
CA GLN A 182 -16.38 -4.25 -27.18
C GLN A 182 -16.42 -5.27 -26.03
N ILE A 183 -16.47 -4.78 -24.79
CA ILE A 183 -16.58 -5.61 -23.59
C ILE A 183 -17.94 -5.33 -22.92
N PRO A 184 -18.69 -6.35 -22.49
CA PRO A 184 -19.88 -6.14 -21.67
C PRO A 184 -19.57 -5.47 -20.33
N ILE A 185 -20.57 -4.75 -19.83
CA ILE A 185 -20.57 -4.10 -18.51
C ILE A 185 -21.78 -4.59 -17.73
N TYR A 186 -21.65 -4.69 -16.42
CA TYR A 186 -22.69 -5.25 -15.55
C TYR A 186 -22.68 -4.59 -14.17
N ASN A 187 -23.80 -4.67 -13.44
CA ASN A 187 -23.86 -4.21 -12.06
C ASN A 187 -22.93 -5.08 -11.18
N CYS A 188 -22.00 -4.42 -10.48
CA CYS A 188 -20.99 -5.10 -9.67
C CYS A 188 -21.61 -5.96 -8.55
N GLN A 189 -21.21 -7.23 -8.47
CA GLN A 189 -21.64 -8.15 -7.40
C GLN A 189 -20.76 -8.09 -6.14
N ASP A 190 -19.53 -7.58 -6.26
CA ASP A 190 -18.60 -7.38 -5.15
C ASP A 190 -19.18 -6.33 -4.18
N PRO A 191 -19.37 -6.64 -2.87
CA PRO A 191 -19.88 -5.69 -1.89
C PRO A 191 -19.08 -4.38 -1.84
N MET A 192 -17.78 -4.41 -2.17
CA MET A 192 -16.94 -3.22 -2.24
C MET A 192 -17.23 -2.33 -3.45
N PHE A 193 -17.97 -2.79 -4.45
CA PHE A 193 -18.36 -2.02 -5.63
C PHE A 193 -19.88 -1.88 -5.79
N LEU A 194 -20.66 -2.15 -4.74
CA LEU A 194 -22.12 -2.08 -4.77
C LEU A 194 -22.62 -0.70 -5.26
N GLY A 195 -23.53 -0.72 -6.24
CA GLY A 195 -24.06 0.49 -6.91
C GLY A 195 -23.23 1.02 -8.08
N LEU A 196 -22.11 0.37 -8.42
CA LEU A 196 -21.27 0.70 -9.59
C LEU A 196 -21.44 -0.33 -10.71
N LEU A 197 -21.05 0.07 -11.93
CA LEU A 197 -20.90 -0.80 -13.09
C LEU A 197 -19.45 -1.31 -13.17
N CYS A 198 -19.30 -2.62 -13.39
CA CYS A 198 -18.04 -3.33 -13.50
C CYS A 198 -17.81 -3.81 -14.95
N ILE A 199 -16.55 -4.04 -15.29
CA ILE A 199 -16.14 -4.68 -16.54
C ILE A 199 -16.41 -6.19 -16.42
N ASP A 200 -17.22 -6.78 -17.30
CA ASP A 200 -17.37 -8.24 -17.33
C ASP A 200 -16.18 -8.88 -18.05
N LEU A 201 -15.25 -9.39 -17.24
CA LEU A 201 -14.10 -10.15 -17.68
C LEU A 201 -14.29 -11.66 -17.56
N GLN A 202 -15.34 -12.19 -16.93
CA GLN A 202 -15.38 -13.61 -16.53
C GLN A 202 -15.28 -14.53 -17.76
N ASN A 203 -16.14 -14.28 -18.75
CA ASN A 203 -16.24 -15.05 -20.00
C ASN A 203 -15.32 -14.53 -21.13
N GLN A 204 -14.40 -13.60 -20.84
CA GLN A 204 -13.50 -13.03 -21.83
C GLN A 204 -12.22 -13.86 -22.01
N SER A 205 -11.57 -13.71 -23.17
CA SER A 205 -10.26 -14.33 -23.43
C SER A 205 -9.14 -13.74 -22.56
N ASP A 206 -8.08 -14.52 -22.32
CA ASP A 206 -6.91 -14.07 -21.56
C ASP A 206 -6.23 -12.85 -22.18
N SER A 207 -6.35 -12.67 -23.50
CA SER A 207 -5.88 -11.49 -24.23
C SER A 207 -6.67 -10.21 -23.90
N ILE A 208 -7.95 -10.31 -23.51
CA ILE A 208 -8.77 -9.18 -23.04
C ILE A 208 -8.55 -8.93 -21.54
N LYS A 209 -8.29 -9.99 -20.77
CA LYS A 209 -7.94 -9.92 -19.35
C LYS A 209 -6.55 -9.32 -19.09
N THR A 210 -5.68 -9.26 -20.09
CA THR A 210 -4.28 -8.83 -19.95
C THR A 210 -4.06 -7.41 -20.47
N LEU A 211 -3.75 -6.50 -19.55
CA LEU A 211 -3.21 -5.18 -19.90
C LEU A 211 -1.69 -5.28 -20.06
N PHE A 212 -1.14 -4.74 -21.15
CA PHE A 212 0.30 -4.76 -21.40
C PHE A 212 0.84 -3.44 -21.95
N GLN A 213 2.15 -3.25 -21.79
CA GLN A 213 2.89 -2.15 -22.41
C GLN A 213 4.29 -2.64 -22.79
N ASN A 214 4.68 -2.41 -24.05
CA ASN A 214 6.01 -2.66 -24.57
C ASN A 214 6.69 -1.31 -24.92
N PRO A 215 7.69 -0.86 -24.14
CA PRO A 215 8.39 0.39 -24.44
C PRO A 215 9.16 0.37 -25.77
N THR A 216 9.52 -0.81 -26.30
CA THR A 216 10.41 -0.96 -27.46
C THR A 216 9.73 -0.71 -28.80
N ASP A 217 8.50 -1.20 -28.98
CA ASP A 217 7.72 -1.07 -30.22
C ASP A 217 6.46 -0.18 -30.07
N LEU A 218 6.32 0.46 -28.90
CA LEU A 218 5.19 1.28 -28.47
C LEU A 218 3.85 0.53 -28.41
N SER A 219 3.84 -0.80 -28.50
CA SER A 219 2.61 -1.58 -28.39
C SER A 219 2.07 -1.58 -26.96
N GLN A 220 0.75 -1.52 -26.83
CA GLN A 220 0.08 -1.44 -25.54
C GLN A 220 -1.38 -1.89 -25.66
N SER A 221 -1.95 -2.33 -24.54
CA SER A 221 -3.40 -2.55 -24.42
C SER A 221 -4.00 -1.76 -23.26
N PHE A 222 -5.22 -1.27 -23.45
CA PHE A 222 -5.95 -0.52 -22.45
C PHE A 222 -7.47 -0.65 -22.61
N TYR A 223 -8.18 -0.63 -21.50
CA TYR A 223 -9.63 -0.41 -21.51
C TYR A 223 -9.95 1.05 -21.84
N HIS A 224 -10.81 1.27 -22.82
CA HIS A 224 -11.33 2.56 -23.25
C HIS A 224 -12.83 2.62 -22.94
N LEU A 225 -13.27 3.59 -22.14
CA LEU A 225 -14.68 3.79 -21.81
C LEU A 225 -15.15 5.13 -22.37
N THR A 226 -16.06 5.09 -23.33
CA THR A 226 -16.77 6.29 -23.78
C THR A 226 -17.98 6.52 -22.87
N VAL A 227 -18.15 7.76 -22.43
CA VAL A 227 -19.35 8.21 -21.72
C VAL A 227 -20.05 9.24 -22.61
N SER A 228 -21.29 8.94 -23.00
CA SER A 228 -22.05 9.74 -23.98
C SER A 228 -23.51 9.92 -23.57
N PRO A 229 -24.17 11.03 -23.92
CA PRO A 229 -25.62 11.15 -23.76
C PRO A 229 -26.35 10.03 -24.52
N CYS A 230 -27.53 9.64 -24.04
CA CYS A 230 -28.36 8.64 -24.73
C CYS A 230 -28.80 9.16 -26.10
N GLN A 231 -28.60 8.37 -27.14
CA GLN A 231 -29.04 8.68 -28.52
C GLN A 231 -29.56 7.41 -29.20
N GLY A 232 -30.64 7.52 -29.98
CA GLY A 232 -31.13 6.46 -30.86
C GLY A 232 -31.96 5.33 -30.21
N LEU A 233 -32.14 5.32 -28.89
CA LEU A 233 -33.02 4.37 -28.20
C LEU A 233 -34.39 5.00 -27.92
N SER A 234 -35.46 4.19 -27.99
CA SER A 234 -36.85 4.64 -27.82
C SER A 234 -37.17 5.16 -26.41
N ASN A 235 -36.35 4.80 -25.41
CA ASN A 235 -36.46 5.25 -24.04
C ASN A 235 -35.35 6.23 -23.63
N CYS A 236 -34.62 6.85 -24.57
CA CYS A 236 -33.73 7.95 -24.22
C CYS A 236 -34.52 9.12 -23.61
N ALA A 237 -33.97 9.74 -22.57
CA ALA A 237 -34.43 11.03 -22.07
C ALA A 237 -34.22 12.13 -23.12
N THR A 238 -34.99 13.22 -23.01
CA THR A 238 -34.84 14.36 -23.93
C THR A 238 -33.48 15.05 -23.73
N PRO A 239 -32.94 15.76 -24.75
CA PRO A 239 -31.66 16.45 -24.61
C PRO A 239 -31.62 17.45 -23.44
N GLN A 240 -32.74 18.11 -23.13
CA GLN A 240 -32.85 19.01 -21.98
C GLN A 240 -32.80 18.24 -20.66
N GLU A 241 -33.56 17.15 -20.52
CA GLU A 241 -33.50 16.29 -19.33
C GLU A 241 -32.11 15.69 -19.08
N ILE A 242 -31.35 15.43 -20.14
CA ILE A 242 -29.96 14.96 -20.05
C ILE A 242 -29.03 16.11 -19.64
N TYR A 243 -29.20 17.31 -20.20
CA TYR A 243 -28.44 18.50 -19.82
C TYR A 243 -28.65 18.85 -18.35
N ASP A 244 -29.91 19.02 -17.94
CA ASP A 244 -30.30 19.38 -16.58
C ASP A 244 -29.81 18.34 -15.55
N LEU A 245 -29.73 17.05 -15.94
CA LEU A 245 -29.17 15.99 -15.09
C LEU A 245 -27.64 16.02 -15.01
N ILE A 246 -26.94 16.28 -16.12
CA ILE A 246 -25.46 16.19 -16.17
C ILE A 246 -24.80 17.38 -15.48
N PHE A 247 -25.39 18.57 -15.59
CA PHE A 247 -24.84 19.83 -15.07
C PHE A 247 -25.53 20.32 -13.80
N GLN A 248 -26.30 19.46 -13.13
CA GLN A 248 -26.80 19.74 -11.79
C GLN A 248 -25.64 19.77 -10.77
N ASP A 249 -25.70 20.72 -9.84
CA ASP A 249 -24.78 20.79 -8.70
C ASP A 249 -24.66 19.43 -7.99
N SER A 250 -23.44 19.07 -7.59
CA SER A 250 -23.10 17.80 -6.91
C SER A 250 -23.21 16.52 -7.76
N VAL A 251 -23.42 16.60 -9.07
CA VAL A 251 -23.27 15.45 -9.98
C VAL A 251 -21.79 15.18 -10.22
N ALA A 252 -21.38 13.91 -10.09
CA ALA A 252 -20.00 13.50 -10.33
C ALA A 252 -19.93 12.08 -10.90
N PHE A 253 -19.18 11.91 -11.99
CA PHE A 253 -18.77 10.60 -12.46
C PHE A 253 -17.70 10.06 -11.51
N ILE A 254 -17.95 8.89 -10.93
CA ILE A 254 -17.07 8.22 -9.99
C ILE A 254 -16.42 7.04 -10.70
N ILE A 255 -15.11 6.91 -10.54
CA ILE A 255 -14.40 5.67 -10.78
C ILE A 255 -13.75 5.18 -9.48
N LYS A 256 -13.95 3.91 -9.18
CA LYS A 256 -13.31 3.18 -8.09
C LYS A 256 -12.32 2.19 -8.70
N ILE A 257 -11.07 2.26 -8.27
CA ILE A 257 -9.99 1.39 -8.75
C ILE A 257 -9.44 0.57 -7.57
N LYS A 258 -9.43 -0.75 -7.73
CA LYS A 258 -8.80 -1.70 -6.80
C LYS A 258 -7.27 -1.56 -6.90
N ILE A 259 -6.63 -1.44 -5.75
CA ILE A 259 -5.17 -1.42 -5.58
C ILE A 259 -4.78 -2.33 -4.41
N ASN A 260 -3.51 -2.72 -4.33
CA ASN A 260 -3.00 -3.52 -3.20
C ASN A 260 -2.04 -2.69 -2.37
N GLN A 261 -2.18 -2.79 -1.05
CA GLN A 261 -1.27 -2.18 -0.09
C GLN A 261 -0.71 -3.26 0.83
N PHE A 262 0.59 -3.21 1.12
CA PHE A 262 1.19 -4.10 2.12
C PHE A 262 0.88 -3.55 3.52
N ASN A 263 0.28 -4.40 4.37
CA ASN A 263 0.01 -4.07 5.76
C ASN A 263 1.13 -4.64 6.65
N TYR A 264 1.81 -3.76 7.40
CA TYR A 264 2.97 -4.11 8.23
C TYR A 264 2.63 -4.92 9.48
N ILE A 265 1.37 -4.87 9.93
CA ILE A 265 0.88 -5.58 11.13
C ILE A 265 0.57 -7.04 10.77
N THR A 266 -0.14 -7.25 9.65
CA THR A 266 -0.52 -8.59 9.15
C THR A 266 0.57 -9.24 8.30
N GLN A 267 1.54 -8.46 7.80
CA GLN A 267 2.58 -8.86 6.84
C GLN A 267 2.03 -9.41 5.52
N GLN A 268 0.82 -8.97 5.15
CA GLN A 268 0.10 -9.42 3.96
C GLN A 268 -0.24 -8.25 3.04
N PHE A 269 -0.45 -8.56 1.76
CA PHE A 269 -1.05 -7.62 0.82
C PHE A 269 -2.56 -7.62 1.01
N GLU A 270 -3.11 -6.46 1.35
CA GLU A 270 -4.54 -6.24 1.50
C GLU A 270 -5.06 -5.48 0.28
N GLU A 271 -6.22 -5.91 -0.22
CA GLU A 271 -6.93 -5.18 -1.27
C GLU A 271 -7.56 -3.93 -0.67
N THR A 272 -7.28 -2.79 -1.28
CA THR A 272 -7.89 -1.50 -0.92
C THR A 272 -8.29 -0.75 -2.19
N TYR A 273 -8.92 0.39 -2.02
CA TYR A 273 -9.62 1.08 -3.10
C TYR A 273 -9.32 2.56 -3.09
N LYS A 274 -9.14 3.11 -4.28
CA LYS A 274 -9.10 4.56 -4.48
C LYS A 274 -10.25 4.98 -5.37
N PHE A 275 -10.89 6.07 -4.97
CA PHE A 275 -11.92 6.74 -5.74
C PHE A 275 -11.28 7.92 -6.47
N ASP A 276 -11.78 8.21 -7.66
CA ASP A 276 -11.58 9.48 -8.33
C ASP A 276 -12.93 10.02 -8.81
N TYR A 277 -13.06 11.33 -8.77
CA TYR A 277 -14.29 12.05 -9.06
C TYR A 277 -14.02 12.99 -10.24
N LEU A 278 -14.87 12.89 -11.25
CA LEU A 278 -14.86 13.72 -12.44
C LEU A 278 -16.20 14.45 -12.53
N GLN A 279 -16.15 15.78 -12.44
CA GLN A 279 -17.28 16.61 -12.84
C GLN A 279 -17.22 16.80 -14.35
N PHE A 280 -18.39 16.86 -14.98
CA PHE A 280 -18.49 17.22 -16.38
C PHE A 280 -18.49 18.74 -16.49
N ASP A 281 -17.72 19.24 -17.45
CA ASP A 281 -17.76 20.63 -17.88
C ASP A 281 -18.46 20.68 -19.23
N ASP A 282 -19.16 21.77 -19.44
CA ASP A 282 -20.15 21.97 -20.48
C ASP A 282 -19.53 22.71 -21.69
N SER A 283 -18.48 23.49 -21.46
CA SER A 283 -17.55 23.96 -22.50
C SER A 283 -16.61 22.87 -23.03
N LEU A 284 -16.16 21.96 -22.16
CA LEU A 284 -14.95 21.17 -22.37
C LEU A 284 -15.24 19.68 -22.51
N SER A 285 -14.89 19.10 -23.66
CA SER A 285 -14.79 17.65 -23.80
C SER A 285 -13.55 17.17 -23.04
N ILE A 286 -13.71 16.25 -22.09
CA ILE A 286 -12.60 15.69 -21.31
C ILE A 286 -12.17 14.31 -21.82
N GLN A 287 -10.86 14.07 -21.79
CA GLN A 287 -10.27 12.74 -21.89
C GLN A 287 -9.41 12.49 -20.65
N VAL A 288 -9.68 11.41 -19.93
CA VAL A 288 -8.98 11.08 -18.67
C VAL A 288 -8.31 9.72 -18.80
N GLN A 289 -7.00 9.67 -18.59
CA GLN A 289 -6.21 8.46 -18.60
C GLN A 289 -5.74 8.10 -17.19
N TYR A 290 -6.11 6.92 -16.73
CA TYR A 290 -5.56 6.30 -15.52
C TYR A 290 -4.39 5.39 -15.90
N VAL A 291 -3.19 5.85 -15.56
CA VAL A 291 -1.93 5.11 -15.69
C VAL A 291 -1.70 4.34 -14.39
N LEU A 292 -1.73 3.00 -14.45
CA LEU A 292 -1.51 2.15 -13.27
C LEU A 292 -0.02 2.08 -12.94
N ARG A 293 0.32 2.05 -11.65
CA ARG A 293 1.69 1.83 -11.16
C ARG A 293 1.79 0.43 -10.59
N GLN A 294 2.38 -0.48 -11.38
CA GLN A 294 2.70 -1.83 -10.95
C GLN A 294 3.93 -1.82 -10.03
N SER A 295 3.88 -2.56 -8.95
CA SER A 295 4.97 -2.76 -7.99
C SER A 295 5.40 -4.23 -8.01
N LYS A 296 6.70 -4.47 -8.17
CA LYS A 296 7.33 -5.77 -7.93
C LYS A 296 7.85 -5.77 -6.51
N ASN A 297 7.15 -6.45 -5.61
CA ASN A 297 7.52 -6.54 -4.21
C ASN A 297 8.23 -7.86 -3.97
N ILE A 298 9.36 -7.81 -3.26
CA ILE A 298 10.13 -8.99 -2.86
C ILE A 298 10.07 -9.04 -1.34
N ILE A 299 9.43 -10.07 -0.78
CA ILE A 299 9.32 -10.28 0.66
C ILE A 299 10.31 -11.37 1.05
N ASN A 300 11.32 -11.01 1.85
CA ASN A 300 12.26 -11.96 2.44
C ASN A 300 11.79 -12.30 3.86
N GLN A 301 11.38 -13.54 4.08
CA GLN A 301 10.96 -14.04 5.39
C GLN A 301 12.00 -14.98 5.99
N GLY A 302 12.42 -14.71 7.23
CA GLY A 302 13.32 -15.57 8.01
C GLY A 302 14.69 -14.96 8.32
N LEU A 303 15.27 -15.37 9.45
CA LEU A 303 16.53 -14.81 9.99
C LEU A 303 17.78 -15.50 9.43
N ILE A 304 17.71 -16.82 9.17
CA ILE A 304 18.85 -17.67 8.76
C ILE A 304 18.63 -18.21 7.35
N PHE A 305 17.46 -18.79 7.11
CA PHE A 305 16.98 -19.16 5.78
C PHE A 305 15.93 -18.13 5.36
N GLN A 306 16.14 -17.49 4.21
CA GLN A 306 15.22 -16.50 3.67
C GLN A 306 14.36 -17.14 2.59
N ASN A 307 13.06 -17.28 2.86
CA ASN A 307 12.08 -17.52 1.81
C ASN A 307 11.81 -16.19 1.10
N THR A 308 11.83 -16.21 -0.24
CA THR A 308 11.76 -15.00 -1.07
C THR A 308 10.54 -15.05 -1.97
N ASP A 309 9.46 -14.39 -1.56
CA ASP A 309 8.23 -14.29 -2.36
C ASP A 309 8.26 -13.05 -3.24
N THR A 310 7.98 -13.21 -4.54
CA THR A 310 7.90 -12.09 -5.51
C THR A 310 6.45 -11.89 -5.95
N ILE A 311 5.88 -10.72 -5.67
CA ILE A 311 4.47 -10.42 -5.93
C ILE A 311 4.36 -9.16 -6.80
N TYR A 312 3.57 -9.24 -7.88
CA TYR A 312 3.32 -8.15 -8.83
C TYR A 312 1.89 -7.61 -8.64
N ASN A 313 1.78 -6.41 -8.08
CA ASN A 313 0.48 -5.80 -7.73
C ASN A 313 0.37 -4.36 -8.22
N VAL A 314 -0.86 -3.87 -8.41
CA VAL A 314 -1.13 -2.44 -8.68
C VAL A 314 -1.12 -1.69 -7.35
N GLN A 315 -0.09 -0.87 -7.10
CA GLN A 315 0.05 -0.16 -5.83
C GLN A 315 -0.68 1.20 -5.83
N ASN A 316 -0.77 1.84 -7.00
CA ASN A 316 -1.35 3.17 -7.14
C ASN A 316 -1.74 3.41 -8.61
N PHE A 317 -2.40 4.54 -8.89
CA PHE A 317 -2.54 5.07 -10.23
C PHE A 317 -2.17 6.55 -10.29
N GLN A 318 -1.96 7.06 -11.51
CA GLN A 318 -1.85 8.48 -11.81
C GLN A 318 -2.93 8.86 -12.82
N ARG A 319 -3.63 9.96 -12.56
CA ARG A 319 -4.58 10.57 -13.48
C ARG A 319 -3.84 11.54 -14.40
N ILE A 320 -4.13 11.46 -15.69
CA ILE A 320 -3.76 12.44 -16.70
C ILE A 320 -5.07 12.92 -17.32
N THR A 321 -5.32 14.23 -17.31
CA THR A 321 -6.53 14.81 -17.90
C THR A 321 -6.16 15.74 -19.03
N THR A 322 -6.78 15.53 -20.19
CA THR A 322 -6.69 16.40 -21.36
C THR A 322 -8.06 17.02 -21.63
N TYR A 323 -8.09 18.34 -21.75
CA TYR A 323 -9.29 19.10 -22.08
C TYR A 323 -9.25 19.51 -23.55
N PHE A 324 -10.39 19.40 -24.24
CA PHE A 324 -10.54 19.85 -25.62
C PHE A 324 -11.60 20.94 -25.69
N ILE A 325 -11.20 22.13 -26.12
CA ILE A 325 -12.13 23.19 -26.50
C ILE A 325 -12.71 22.81 -27.86
N SER A 326 -14.02 22.57 -27.89
CA SER A 326 -14.76 22.37 -29.13
C SER A 326 -15.22 23.72 -29.65
N ILE A 327 -14.47 24.26 -30.62
CA ILE A 327 -14.91 25.37 -31.45
C ILE A 327 -16.00 24.82 -32.38
N SER A 328 -17.25 25.17 -32.11
CA SER A 328 -18.36 24.94 -33.03
C SER A 328 -18.25 25.93 -34.19
N HIS A 329 -18.10 25.41 -35.40
CA HIS A 329 -18.34 26.15 -36.64
C HIS A 329 -19.81 26.08 -37.03
#